data_AF-A0A379T6F8-F1
#
_entry.id   AF-A0A379T6F8-F1
#
_cell.length_a   1.000
_cell.length_b   1.000
_cell.length_c   1.000
_cell.angle_alpha   90.00
_cell.angle_beta   90.00
_cell.angle_gamma   90.00
#
_symmetry.space_group_name_H-M   'P 1'
#
loop_
_entity.id
_entity.type
_entity.pdbx_description
1 polymer ?
#
loop_
_entity_poly.entity_id
_entity_poly.type
_entity_poly.pdbx_seq_one_letter_code
_entity_poly.pdbx_strand_id
1 'polypeptide(L)'
;MFGLPLFAGQNLIGALTLDAMTPAQFEVFSDEELRLIAALAAGALSNALLIEQLESQNMLPGSSAAFEPIKETHMIGLSPAMTQLKKEIEIGGELRS
;
A
#
# COMPACT_ATOMS: atom_id res chain seq x y z
N MET A 1 34.69 3.48 1.84
CA MET A 1 33.40 3.14 2.46
C MET A 1 33.34 3.59 3.93
N PHE A 2 32.36 4.43 4.27
CA PHE A 2 32.00 4.85 5.62
C PHE A 2 30.54 4.43 5.91
N GLY A 3 30.24 4.02 7.15
CA GLY A 3 28.92 3.51 7.53
C GLY A 3 28.23 4.39 8.56
N LEU A 4 26.96 4.72 8.30
CA LEU A 4 26.10 5.50 9.17
C LEU A 4 24.93 4.65 9.67
N PRO A 5 24.78 4.43 10.99
CA PRO A 5 23.64 3.68 11.51
C PRO A 5 22.35 4.48 11.34
N LEU A 6 21.26 3.78 11.00
CA LEU A 6 19.93 4.37 10.81
C LEU A 6 19.03 3.96 11.96
N PHE A 7 18.58 4.94 12.75
CA PHE A 7 17.74 4.72 13.92
C PHE A 7 16.32 5.27 13.72
N ALA A 8 15.31 4.47 14.09
CA ALA A 8 13.96 4.94 14.34
C ALA A 8 13.74 4.99 15.86
N GLY A 9 13.86 6.19 16.44
CA GLY A 9 13.88 6.36 17.90
C GLY A 9 15.12 5.69 18.52
N GLN A 10 14.91 4.63 19.29
CA GLN A 10 15.99 3.81 19.88
C GLN A 10 16.32 2.53 19.09
N ASN A 11 15.57 2.25 18.01
CA ASN A 11 15.73 1.00 17.27
C ASN A 11 16.65 1.20 16.06
N LEU A 12 17.72 0.41 15.97
CA LEU A 12 18.55 0.33 14.77
C LEU A 12 17.79 -0.41 13.67
N ILE A 13 17.44 0.29 12.59
CA ILE A 13 16.64 -0.24 11.48
C ILE A 13 17.46 -0.47 10.21
N GLY A 14 18.73 -0.07 10.19
CA GLY A 14 19.63 -0.29 9.06
C GLY A 14 20.95 0.45 9.18
N ALA A 15 21.71 0.44 8.08
CA ALA A 15 22.94 1.22 7.94
C ALA A 15 23.01 1.81 6.53
N LEU A 16 23.38 3.09 6.43
CA LEU A 16 23.68 3.77 5.18
C LEU A 16 25.19 3.71 4.93
N THR A 17 25.57 3.21 3.77
CA THR A 17 26.97 3.11 3.38
C THR A 17 27.28 4.19 2.34
N LEU A 18 28.28 5.02 2.64
CA LEU A 18 28.80 6.03 1.75
C LEU A 18 30.10 5.51 1.17
N ASP A 19 30.13 5.24 -0.14
CA ASP A 19 31.33 4.78 -0.81
C ASP A 19 32.03 5.87 -1.62
N ALA A 20 33.36 5.86 -1.54
CA ALA A 20 34.23 6.85 -2.13
C ALA A 20 35.15 6.23 -3.14
N MET A 21 35.20 6.83 -4.33
CA MET A 21 36.20 6.47 -5.33
C MET A 21 37.58 7.07 -4.99
N THR A 22 37.66 8.00 -4.03
CA THR A 22 38.91 8.67 -3.65
C THR A 22 39.02 8.81 -2.13
N PRO A 23 40.19 8.54 -1.52
CA PRO A 23 40.41 8.81 -0.09
C PRO A 23 40.15 10.28 0.23
N ALA A 24 39.56 10.57 1.40
CA ALA A 24 39.25 11.91 1.94
C ALA A 24 38.01 12.66 1.42
N GLN A 25 37.22 12.14 0.46
CA GLN A 25 36.02 12.88 0.00
C GLN A 25 34.94 13.06 1.08
N PHE A 26 34.97 12.22 2.12
CA PHE A 26 34.01 12.29 3.22
C PHE A 26 34.54 13.07 4.43
N GLU A 27 35.81 13.46 4.46
CA GLU A 27 36.38 14.33 5.50
C GLU A 27 35.89 15.77 5.38
N VAL A 28 35.24 16.12 4.26
CA VAL A 28 34.62 17.42 4.03
C VAL A 28 33.33 17.59 4.84
N PHE A 29 32.64 16.49 5.17
CA PHE A 29 31.40 16.54 5.94
C PHE A 29 31.70 16.53 7.43
N SER A 30 31.02 17.41 8.15
CA SER A 30 30.97 17.35 9.60
C SER A 30 30.15 16.13 10.08
N ASP A 31 30.42 15.68 11.30
CA ASP A 31 29.61 14.64 11.95
C ASP A 31 28.12 15.00 12.00
N GLU A 32 27.80 16.29 12.12
CA GLU A 32 26.42 16.78 12.17
C GLU A 32 25.71 16.64 10.82
N GLU A 33 26.37 16.97 9.72
CA GLU A 33 25.82 16.77 8.36
C GLU A 33 25.61 15.28 8.07
N LEU A 34 26.58 14.44 8.43
CA LEU A 34 26.45 12.99 8.28
C LEU A 34 25.31 12.42 9.13
N ARG A 35 25.14 12.93 10.37
CA ARG A 35 24.03 12.56 11.25
C ARG A 35 22.68 13.02 10.69
N LEU A 36 22.61 14.19 10.07
CA LEU A 36 21.40 14.69 9.42
C LEU A 36 21.01 13.80 8.23
N ILE A 37 21.97 13.44 7.38
CA ILE A 37 21.75 12.51 6.26
C ILE A 37 21.26 11.16 6.77
N ALA A 38 21.89 10.62 7.82
CA ALA A 38 21.46 9.37 8.45
C ALA A 38 20.03 9.48 9.02
N ALA A 39 19.68 10.57 9.68
CA ALA A 39 18.34 10.78 10.22
C ALA A 39 17.27 10.84 9.12
N LEU A 40 17.56 11.51 8.00
CA LEU A 40 16.66 11.58 6.85
C LEU A 40 16.47 10.21 6.21
N ALA A 41 17.57 9.48 5.98
CA ALA A 41 17.52 8.13 5.44
C ALA A 41 16.77 7.16 6.37
N ALA A 42 16.98 7.26 7.68
CA ALA A 42 16.27 6.46 8.68
C ALA A 42 14.76 6.76 8.66
N GLY A 43 14.36 8.03 8.56
CA GLY A 43 12.95 8.41 8.42
C GLY A 43 12.30 7.84 7.16
N ALA A 44 12.99 7.94 6.02
CA ALA A 44 12.51 7.37 4.76
C ALA A 44 12.37 5.84 4.81
N LEU A 45 13.39 5.15 5.34
CA LEU A 45 13.37 3.69 5.50
C LEU A 45 12.26 3.25 6.47
N SER A 46 12.10 3.95 7.61
CA SER A 46 11.03 3.68 8.57
C SER A 46 9.66 3.79 7.91
N ASN A 47 9.45 4.82 7.08
CA ASN A 47 8.19 4.99 6.35
C ASN A 47 7.97 3.86 5.34
N ALA A 48 9.00 3.46 4.60
CA ALA A 48 8.91 2.35 3.65
C ALA A 48 8.54 1.02 4.33
N LEU A 49 9.19 0.70 5.46
CA LEU A 49 8.89 -0.50 6.25
C LEU A 49 7.46 -0.48 6.82
N LEU A 50 6.99 0.69 7.29
CA LEU A 50 5.61 0.84 7.75
C LEU A 50 4.60 0.62 6.61
N ILE A 51 4.88 1.14 5.41
CA ILE A 51 4.03 0.94 4.23
C ILE A 51 3.99 -0.54 3.84
N GLU A 52 5.14 -1.22 3.77
CA GLU A 52 5.23 -2.66 3.47
C GLU A 52 4.46 -3.51 4.51
N GLN A 53 4.55 -3.13 5.79
CA GLN A 53 3.77 -3.78 6.85
C GLN A 53 2.26 -3.54 6.70
N LEU A 54 1.84 -2.35 6.27
CA LEU A 54 0.43 -2.07 6.02
C LEU A 54 -0.09 -2.82 4.80
N GLU A 55 0.70 -2.90 3.73
CA GLU A 55 0.35 -3.66 2.53
C GLU A 55 0.25 -5.16 2.82
N SER A 56 1.20 -5.73 3.55
CA SER A 56 1.16 -7.15 3.96
C SER A 56 0.00 -7.47 4.91
N GLN A 57 -0.42 -6.54 5.76
CA GLN A 57 -1.61 -6.71 6.60
C GLN A 57 -2.91 -6.49 5.82
N ASN A 58 -2.92 -5.61 4.83
CA ASN A 58 -4.05 -5.38 3.94
C ASN A 58 -4.16 -6.43 2.82
N MET A 59 -3.14 -7.30 2.67
CA MET A 59 -3.21 -8.60 1.99
C MET A 59 -3.95 -9.67 2.83
N LEU A 60 -4.90 -9.29 3.68
CA LEU A 60 -6.03 -10.19 3.93
C LEU A 60 -6.57 -10.57 2.55
N PRO A 61 -6.75 -11.87 2.27
CA PRO A 61 -7.05 -12.32 0.92
C PRO A 61 -8.27 -11.53 0.47
N GLY A 62 -8.05 -10.67 -0.53
CA GLY A 62 -9.07 -10.35 -1.50
C GLY A 62 -9.50 -11.72 -1.97
N SER A 63 -10.54 -12.19 -1.30
CA SER A 63 -11.23 -13.40 -1.60
C SER A 63 -11.40 -13.29 -3.11
N SER A 64 -10.78 -14.20 -3.84
CA SER A 64 -11.56 -14.83 -4.88
C SER A 64 -12.76 -15.52 -4.21
N ALA A 65 -13.63 -14.77 -3.53
CA ALA A 65 -14.97 -14.59 -4.00
C ALA A 65 -14.76 -14.20 -5.47
N ALA A 66 -14.53 -15.23 -6.28
CA ALA A 66 -15.35 -15.39 -7.46
C ALA A 66 -16.70 -14.82 -7.01
N PHE A 67 -17.00 -13.61 -7.49
CA PHE A 67 -18.38 -13.21 -7.61
C PHE A 67 -18.96 -14.40 -8.34
N GLU A 68 -19.57 -15.33 -7.60
CA GLU A 68 -20.48 -16.26 -8.21
C GLU A 68 -21.40 -15.34 -8.99
N PRO A 69 -21.44 -15.46 -10.34
CA PRO A 69 -22.33 -14.64 -11.10
C PRO A 69 -23.69 -14.87 -10.45
N ILE A 70 -24.23 -13.82 -9.83
CA ILE A 70 -25.53 -13.83 -9.18
C ILE A 70 -26.47 -14.27 -10.29
N LYS A 71 -26.79 -15.57 -10.35
CA LYS A 71 -27.65 -16.12 -11.39
C LYS A 71 -29.08 -15.63 -11.22
N GLU A 72 -29.40 -15.08 -10.05
CA GLU A 72 -30.71 -14.53 -9.74
C GLU A 72 -30.59 -13.24 -8.95
N THR A 73 -30.67 -12.11 -9.66
CA THR A 73 -30.90 -10.80 -9.05
C THR A 73 -32.31 -10.77 -8.48
N HIS A 74 -32.48 -11.07 -7.19
CA HIS A 74 -33.76 -10.88 -6.51
C HIS A 74 -33.89 -9.41 -6.07
N MET A 75 -34.80 -8.67 -6.72
CA MET A 75 -35.11 -7.28 -6.36
C MET A 75 -35.92 -7.26 -5.05
N ILE A 76 -35.32 -6.79 -3.96
CA ILE A 76 -36.00 -6.64 -2.66
C ILE A 76 -36.49 -5.19 -2.53
N GLY A 77 -37.75 -4.97 -2.91
CA GLY A 77 -38.44 -3.69 -2.76
C GLY A 77 -39.93 -3.81 -3.08
N LEU A 78 -40.79 -3.45 -2.14
CA LEU A 78 -42.26 -3.52 -2.28
C LEU A 78 -42.87 -2.19 -2.73
N SER A 79 -42.05 -1.19 -3.05
CA SER A 79 -42.55 0.11 -3.50
C SER A 79 -43.15 0.00 -4.91
N PRO A 80 -44.17 0.81 -5.25
CA PRO A 80 -44.77 0.78 -6.59
C PRO A 80 -43.74 0.96 -7.72
N ALA A 81 -42.72 1.80 -7.49
CA ALA A 81 -41.62 2.02 -8.44
C ALA A 81 -40.73 0.77 -8.64
N MET A 82 -40.50 -0.02 -7.59
CA MET A 82 -39.73 -1.27 -7.69
C MET A 82 -40.52 -2.36 -8.43
N THR A 83 -41.83 -2.44 -8.22
CA THR A 83 -42.69 -3.38 -8.97
C THR A 83 -42.71 -3.07 -10.47
N GLN A 84 -42.77 -1.78 -10.83
CA GLN A 84 -42.68 -1.33 -12.23
C GLN A 84 -41.33 -1.74 -12.85
N LEU A 85 -40.23 -1.49 -12.14
CA LEU A 85 -38.87 -1.81 -12.60
C LEU A 85 -38.65 -3.33 -12.76
N LYS A 86 -39.18 -4.15 -11.83
CA LYS A 86 -39.13 -5.62 -11.97
C LYS A 86 -39.79 -6.08 -13.27
N LYS A 87 -40.94 -5.52 -13.61
CA LYS A 87 -41.70 -5.89 -14.82
C LYS A 87 -40.95 -5.52 -16.10
N GLU A 88 -40.30 -4.36 -16.13
CA GLU A 88 -39.50 -3.92 -17.28
C GLU A 88 -38.26 -4.79 -17.51
N ILE A 89 -37.59 -5.21 -16.42
CA ILE A 89 -36.43 -6.10 -16.48
C ILE A 89 -36.84 -7.51 -16.94
N GLU A 90 -37.99 -8.02 -16.49
CA GLU A 90 -38.53 -9.32 -16.88
C GLU A 90 -38.83 -9.39 -18.39
N ILE A 91 -39.51 -8.37 -18.93
CA ILE A 91 -39.83 -8.27 -20.36
C ILE A 91 -38.55 -8.14 -21.21
N GLY A 92 -37.54 -7.40 -20.73
CA GLY A 92 -36.26 -7.26 -21.43
C GLY A 92 -35.40 -8.54 -21.43
N GLY A 93 -35.65 -9.46 -20.49
CA GLY A 93 -34.95 -10.74 -20.38
C GLY A 93 -35.43 -11.81 -21.38
N GLU A 94 -36.73 -11.87 -21.66
CA GLU A 94 -37.33 -12.86 -22.58
C GLU A 94 -36.99 -12.62 -24.06
N LEU A 95 -36.62 -11.41 -24.45
CA LEU A 95 -36.23 -11.07 -25.83
C LEU A 95 -34.79 -11.50 -26.19
N ARG A 96 -34.03 -12.06 -25.24
CA ARG A 96 -32.62 -12.44 -25.42
C ARG A 96 -32.38 -13.96 -25.38
N SER A 97 -33.43 -14.79 -25.42
CA SER A 97 -33.31 -16.26 -25.47
C SER A 97 -33.75 -16.87 -26.80
#